data_AF-A0A428JU67-F1
#
_entry.id   AF-A0A428JU67-F1
#
_cell.length_a   1.000
_cell.length_b   1.000
_cell.length_c   1.000
_cell.angle_alpha   90.00
_cell.angle_beta   90.00
_cell.angle_gamma   90.00
#
_symmetry.space_group_name_H-M   'P 1'
#
loop_
_entity.id
_entity.type
_entity.pdbx_description
1 polymer ?
#
loop_
_entity_poly.entity_id
_entity_poly.type
_entity_poly.pdbx_seq_one_letter_code
_entity_poly.pdbx_strand_id
1 'polypeptide(L)'
;MQATVMVLRPGSAKSLTPADCGLPTSCQSPKVVEATRGGNSAGAGQVQLPPKSAFLAAMLFYTVMKPLVQVALRVFFRKLELRHPERLQLPGPLLVCSNHPNTLMDPLVAAVSRRQPIAFLAKSTFFKNPVLRAIMESGNSIPIYRRQDVDSGAEVLTPAQLEAQNEKAFGRCYDYFDRGGTIMIFPEGTSVQERRLRPLKTGAARIALGAEARHDFRLGLRILPMGINYFDPRRFRSDVFVNLAEPITVAEYAEQYRQSPEAAADALTEEIRRRMEQRLVITRTDEEDELVTQVERTFGQHLIQDDEETLYDNFQLSRTLLKAVRYFEQHNAGDLGEVREQLHAYHQELHRLRLTDDALESRSRTGSRLSRALAAGVRLVLGAPLYLYGLINSYLPYKIPSLVAGRATKDVEFVAPILLVVGMITFTLFYLIQTALVHHFTDSWLWTILYFISLPLTGFYALSYAGNLRGRLRRLRVLRLFRQQRPRMEALLRQRTELIRRLREARTAYLAR
;
A
#
# COMPACT_ATOMS: atom_id res chain seq x y z
N MET A 1 -12.37 21.44 -3.52
CA MET A 1 -12.64 21.64 -4.95
C MET A 1 -11.44 22.39 -5.52
N GLN A 2 -10.50 21.65 -6.09
CA GLN A 2 -9.53 22.06 -7.10
C GLN A 2 -8.91 20.74 -7.55
N ALA A 3 -9.31 20.29 -8.73
CA ALA A 3 -8.76 19.13 -9.38
C ALA A 3 -7.43 19.58 -10.01
N THR A 4 -6.31 19.20 -9.40
CA THR A 4 -5.01 19.33 -10.06
C THR A 4 -4.92 18.24 -11.11
N VAL A 5 -5.26 18.62 -12.34
CA VAL A 5 -4.94 17.87 -13.56
C VAL A 5 -3.41 17.85 -13.66
N MET A 6 -2.83 16.65 -13.56
CA MET A 6 -1.41 16.42 -13.77
C MET A 6 -1.14 16.54 -15.28
N VAL A 7 -0.92 17.77 -15.75
CA VAL A 7 -0.38 18.04 -17.08
C VAL A 7 1.12 17.84 -17.01
N LEU A 8 1.61 16.81 -17.69
CA LEU A 8 3.04 16.60 -17.93
C LEU A 8 3.57 17.80 -18.73
N ARG A 9 4.38 18.66 -18.11
CA ARG A 9 5.18 19.65 -18.85
C ARG A 9 6.45 18.96 -19.38
N PRO A 10 6.77 19.09 -20.68
CA PRO A 10 8.06 18.64 -21.20
C PRO A 10 9.16 19.58 -20.70
N GLY A 11 10.14 19.00 -19.99
CA GLY A 11 11.36 19.69 -19.60
C GLY A 11 12.23 19.99 -20.82
N SER A 12 12.85 21.16 -20.79
CA SER A 12 13.76 21.71 -21.79
C SER A 12 14.86 20.75 -22.24
N ALA A 13 14.76 20.22 -23.46
CA ALA A 13 15.85 19.59 -24.16
C ALA A 13 16.75 20.69 -24.77
N LYS A 14 17.99 20.79 -24.29
CA LYS A 14 19.05 21.47 -25.06
C LYS A 14 19.35 20.60 -26.28
N SER A 15 19.30 21.24 -27.44
CA SER A 15 19.61 20.68 -28.76
C SER A 15 21.04 20.15 -28.82
N LEU A 16 21.20 18.85 -29.08
CA LEU A 16 22.43 18.27 -29.59
C LEU A 16 22.13 17.76 -31.01
N THR A 17 22.82 18.34 -31.98
CA THR A 17 22.74 18.03 -33.41
C THR A 17 23.50 16.74 -33.73
N PRO A 18 23.01 15.89 -34.65
CA PRO A 18 23.69 14.67 -35.07
C PRO A 18 24.68 14.99 -36.19
N ALA A 19 25.91 15.35 -35.82
CA ALA A 19 27.03 15.42 -36.75
C ALA A 19 28.30 15.07 -35.99
N ASP A 20 28.42 13.80 -35.59
CA ASP A 20 29.68 13.13 -35.29
C ASP A 20 29.39 11.64 -35.11
N CYS A 21 30.31 10.80 -35.55
CA CYS A 21 30.26 9.32 -35.59
C CYS A 21 29.57 8.73 -36.84
N GLY A 22 30.34 8.67 -37.92
CA GLY A 22 30.03 7.87 -39.10
C GLY A 22 30.27 6.37 -38.85
N LEU A 23 29.36 5.54 -39.37
CA LEU A 23 29.56 4.13 -39.72
C LEU A 23 28.59 3.78 -40.88
N PRO A 24 28.98 2.88 -41.80
CA PRO A 24 28.32 2.72 -43.09
C PRO A 24 27.06 1.84 -43.07
N THR A 25 26.26 2.05 -44.11
CA THR A 25 25.02 1.37 -44.52
C THR A 25 25.23 -0.09 -44.99
N SER A 26 24.13 -0.85 -44.98
CA SER A 26 23.95 -2.25 -45.43
C SER A 26 24.26 -3.30 -44.35
N CYS A 27 23.51 -4.38 -44.10
CA CYS A 27 22.71 -5.23 -44.98
C CYS A 27 21.72 -6.09 -44.15
N GLN A 28 20.54 -6.32 -44.73
CA GLN A 28 19.75 -7.57 -44.77
C GLN A 28 19.38 -8.33 -43.47
N SER A 29 18.07 -8.53 -43.33
CA SER A 29 17.37 -9.44 -42.42
C SER A 29 17.84 -10.89 -42.59
N PRO A 30 18.10 -11.66 -41.50
CA PRO A 30 18.32 -13.09 -41.63
C PRO A 30 17.00 -13.85 -41.72
N LYS A 31 16.93 -14.69 -42.74
CA LYS A 31 15.91 -15.69 -43.04
C LYS A 31 15.73 -16.67 -41.88
N VAL A 32 14.47 -17.06 -41.66
CA VAL A 32 14.07 -18.21 -40.86
C VAL A 32 14.63 -19.47 -41.50
N VAL A 33 15.49 -20.19 -40.78
CA VAL A 33 15.94 -21.54 -41.16
C VAL A 33 15.06 -22.54 -40.43
N GLU A 34 14.25 -23.27 -41.20
CA GLU A 34 13.55 -24.48 -40.74
C GLU A 34 14.58 -25.58 -40.47
N ALA A 35 14.73 -25.95 -39.20
CA ALA A 35 15.46 -27.15 -38.80
C ALA A 35 14.47 -28.33 -38.69
N THR A 36 14.74 -29.33 -39.52
CA THR A 36 14.07 -30.62 -39.66
C THR A 36 13.99 -31.40 -38.35
N ARG A 37 12.81 -32.02 -38.12
CA ARG A 37 12.51 -32.96 -37.02
C ARG A 37 13.35 -34.24 -37.12
N GLY A 38 13.85 -34.70 -35.98
CA GLY A 38 14.25 -36.08 -35.74
C GLY A 38 14.67 -36.32 -34.30
N GLY A 39 13.99 -37.22 -33.58
CA GLY A 39 14.48 -37.77 -32.30
C GLY A 39 13.43 -37.86 -31.18
N ASN A 40 12.89 -39.06 -30.98
CA ASN A 40 12.05 -39.48 -29.86
C ASN A 40 12.76 -39.33 -28.50
N SER A 41 12.10 -38.72 -27.52
CA SER A 41 12.16 -39.18 -26.12
C SER A 41 10.81 -38.95 -25.44
N ALA A 42 10.29 -40.05 -24.90
CA ALA A 42 8.96 -40.17 -24.32
C ALA A 42 8.94 -39.63 -22.88
N GLY A 43 7.79 -39.07 -22.48
CA GLY A 43 7.39 -39.05 -21.06
C GLY A 43 7.45 -37.72 -20.30
N ALA A 44 7.30 -36.56 -20.95
CA ALA A 44 6.95 -35.32 -20.23
C ALA A 44 5.43 -35.10 -20.31
N GLY A 45 4.73 -35.24 -19.19
CA GLY A 45 3.31 -34.92 -19.10
C GLY A 45 3.08 -33.47 -19.54
N GLN A 46 2.48 -33.29 -20.72
CA GLN A 46 2.13 -31.99 -21.24
C GLN A 46 1.13 -31.33 -20.29
N VAL A 47 1.62 -30.37 -19.50
CA VAL A 47 0.76 -29.42 -18.79
C VAL A 47 0.10 -28.57 -19.86
N GLN A 48 -1.17 -28.84 -20.13
CA GLN A 48 -1.94 -28.17 -21.15
C GLN A 48 -2.10 -26.69 -20.77
N LEU A 49 -1.39 -25.84 -21.50
CA LEU A 49 -1.44 -24.38 -21.35
C LEU A 49 -2.86 -23.87 -21.61
N PRO A 50 -3.33 -22.82 -20.93
CA PRO A 50 -4.58 -22.19 -21.29
C PRO A 50 -4.48 -21.62 -22.73
N PRO A 51 -5.50 -21.79 -23.57
CA PRO A 51 -5.47 -21.38 -24.97
C PRO A 51 -5.25 -19.85 -25.11
N LYS A 52 -4.77 -19.38 -26.27
CA LYS A 52 -4.58 -17.93 -26.56
C LYS A 52 -5.82 -17.08 -26.21
N SER A 53 -7.02 -17.67 -26.31
CA SER A 53 -8.30 -17.07 -25.90
C SER A 53 -8.39 -16.74 -24.40
N ALA A 54 -7.80 -17.56 -23.52
CA ALA A 54 -7.76 -17.31 -22.09
C ALA A 54 -6.81 -16.15 -21.73
N PHE A 55 -5.71 -15.99 -22.47
CA PHE A 55 -4.81 -14.83 -22.33
C PHE A 55 -5.50 -13.53 -22.77
N LEU A 56 -6.24 -13.57 -23.87
CA LEU A 56 -7.07 -12.44 -24.35
C LEU A 56 -8.21 -12.11 -23.38
N ALA A 57 -8.89 -13.11 -22.83
CA ALA A 57 -9.94 -12.92 -21.83
C ALA A 57 -9.40 -12.34 -20.52
N ALA A 58 -8.25 -12.83 -20.04
CA ALA A 58 -7.56 -12.27 -18.89
C ALA A 58 -7.11 -10.83 -19.14
N MET A 59 -6.63 -10.52 -20.35
CA MET A 59 -6.25 -9.16 -20.75
C MET A 59 -7.46 -8.22 -20.81
N LEU A 60 -8.61 -8.67 -21.34
CA LEU A 60 -9.86 -7.89 -21.35
C LEU A 60 -10.39 -7.65 -19.94
N PHE A 61 -10.43 -8.70 -19.10
CA PHE A 61 -10.82 -8.60 -17.70
C PHE A 61 -9.94 -7.62 -16.94
N TYR A 62 -8.62 -7.72 -17.11
CA TYR A 62 -7.68 -6.80 -16.48
C TYR A 62 -7.85 -5.36 -16.99
N THR A 63 -8.18 -5.17 -18.27
CA THR A 63 -8.46 -3.85 -18.86
C THR A 63 -9.70 -3.19 -18.26
N VAL A 64 -10.74 -3.96 -17.90
CA VAL A 64 -11.98 -3.43 -17.30
C VAL A 64 -11.86 -3.30 -15.77
N MET A 65 -11.29 -4.31 -15.11
CA MET A 65 -11.20 -4.36 -13.65
C MET A 65 -10.15 -3.42 -13.09
N LYS A 66 -9.04 -3.20 -13.79
CA LYS A 66 -7.98 -2.33 -13.28
C LYS A 66 -8.43 -0.88 -13.10
N PRO A 67 -9.11 -0.21 -14.06
CA PRO A 67 -9.67 1.12 -13.83
C PRO A 67 -10.65 1.16 -12.66
N LEU A 68 -11.50 0.14 -12.53
CA LEU A 68 -12.45 0.04 -11.41
C LEU A 68 -11.72 -0.04 -10.06
N VAL A 69 -10.72 -0.91 -9.96
CA VAL A 69 -9.88 -1.05 -8.75
C VAL A 69 -9.06 0.23 -8.52
N GLN A 70 -8.54 0.88 -9.55
CA GLN A 70 -7.85 2.17 -9.44
C GLN A 70 -8.74 3.24 -8.82
N VAL A 71 -9.98 3.36 -9.29
CA VAL A 71 -10.97 4.26 -8.69
C VAL A 71 -11.26 3.86 -7.26
N ALA A 72 -11.50 2.58 -6.99
CA ALA A 72 -11.80 2.07 -5.66
C ALA A 72 -10.66 2.37 -4.66
N LEU A 73 -9.40 2.13 -5.03
CA LEU A 73 -8.23 2.45 -4.20
C LEU A 73 -8.03 3.95 -4.03
N ARG A 74 -8.33 4.78 -5.04
CA ARG A 74 -8.28 6.25 -4.95
C ARG A 74 -9.38 6.83 -4.05
N VAL A 75 -10.52 6.15 -3.96
CA VAL A 75 -11.60 6.47 -3.01
C VAL A 75 -11.21 6.03 -1.60
N PHE A 76 -10.67 4.82 -1.49
CA PHE A 76 -10.32 4.15 -0.23
C PHE A 76 -9.15 4.81 0.49
N PHE A 77 -8.04 5.03 -0.21
CA PHE A 77 -6.89 5.73 0.34
C PHE A 77 -7.05 7.23 0.16
N ARG A 78 -6.57 8.00 1.15
CA ARG A 78 -6.51 9.46 1.02
C ARG A 78 -5.37 9.83 0.07
N LYS A 79 -4.20 9.23 0.26
CA LYS A 79 -3.02 9.37 -0.61
C LYS A 79 -2.35 8.01 -0.77
N LEU A 80 -2.13 7.61 -2.02
CA LEU A 80 -1.28 6.48 -2.40
C LEU A 80 -0.08 7.07 -3.15
N GLU A 81 1.09 7.03 -2.53
CA GLU A 81 2.32 7.61 -3.08
C GLU A 81 3.33 6.52 -3.37
N LEU A 82 3.86 6.51 -4.59
CA LEU A 82 4.89 5.60 -5.04
C LEU A 82 6.19 6.35 -5.24
N ARG A 83 7.24 5.87 -4.60
CA ARG A 83 8.60 6.34 -4.85
C ARG A 83 9.29 5.43 -5.86
N HIS A 84 9.87 6.04 -6.89
CA HIS A 84 10.49 5.37 -8.04
C HIS A 84 9.53 4.51 -8.90
N PRO A 85 8.34 5.02 -9.29
CA PRO A 85 7.37 4.24 -10.06
C PRO A 85 7.90 3.73 -11.41
N GLU A 86 8.93 4.35 -11.98
CA GLU A 86 9.63 3.91 -13.18
C GLU A 86 10.19 2.48 -13.04
N ARG A 87 10.57 2.06 -11.83
CA ARG A 87 11.12 0.72 -11.55
C ARG A 87 10.07 -0.37 -11.68
N LEU A 88 8.79 -0.03 -11.45
CA LEU A 88 7.66 -0.90 -11.72
C LEU A 88 7.29 -0.98 -13.21
N GLN A 89 7.92 -0.20 -14.10
CA GLN A 89 7.65 -0.23 -15.55
C GLN A 89 8.81 -0.80 -16.36
N LEU A 90 9.79 -1.41 -15.68
CA LEU A 90 10.93 -2.05 -16.33
C LEU A 90 10.48 -3.12 -17.34
N PRO A 91 11.08 -3.15 -18.55
CA PRO A 91 10.78 -4.13 -19.57
C PRO A 91 11.35 -5.51 -19.22
N GLY A 92 10.84 -6.54 -19.88
CA GLY A 92 11.26 -7.93 -19.65
C GLY A 92 10.68 -8.53 -18.37
N PRO A 93 11.10 -9.77 -18.04
CA PRO A 93 10.58 -10.50 -16.91
C PRO A 93 10.96 -9.84 -15.58
N LEU A 94 10.01 -9.81 -14.64
CA LEU A 94 10.18 -9.13 -13.36
C LEU A 94 9.54 -9.93 -12.23
N LEU A 95 10.28 -10.16 -11.14
CA LEU A 95 9.76 -10.71 -9.90
C LEU A 95 9.67 -9.62 -8.84
N VAL A 96 8.48 -9.22 -8.43
CA VAL A 96 8.25 -8.24 -7.36
C VAL A 96 8.19 -8.97 -6.02
N CYS A 97 9.08 -8.63 -5.09
CA CYS A 97 9.10 -9.16 -3.73
C CYS A 97 8.68 -8.08 -2.74
N SER A 98 7.66 -8.34 -1.91
CA SER A 98 7.12 -7.35 -0.98
C SER A 98 6.80 -7.91 0.39
N ASN A 99 6.74 -7.03 1.40
CA ASN A 99 6.10 -7.34 2.67
C ASN A 99 4.58 -7.47 2.48
N HIS A 100 3.90 -8.14 3.42
CA HIS A 100 2.48 -8.49 3.28
C HIS A 100 1.58 -8.08 4.46
N PRO A 101 1.51 -6.79 4.84
CA PRO A 101 0.80 -6.38 6.06
C PRO A 101 -0.73 -6.27 5.91
N ASN A 102 -1.28 -6.36 4.71
CA ASN A 102 -2.70 -6.04 4.47
C ASN A 102 -3.34 -6.90 3.36
N THR A 103 -3.17 -8.22 3.46
CA THR A 103 -3.80 -9.26 2.62
C THR A 103 -4.09 -8.81 1.18
N LEU A 104 -5.36 -8.57 0.82
CA LEU A 104 -5.78 -8.20 -0.54
C LEU A 104 -5.30 -6.80 -0.97
N MET A 105 -5.10 -5.85 -0.05
CA MET A 105 -4.71 -4.49 -0.41
C MET A 105 -3.30 -4.44 -1.02
N ASP A 106 -2.39 -5.27 -0.51
CA ASP A 106 -0.99 -5.31 -0.95
C ASP A 106 -0.84 -5.66 -2.44
N PRO A 107 -1.39 -6.78 -2.96
CA PRO A 107 -1.32 -7.09 -4.38
C PRO A 107 -2.10 -6.10 -5.24
N LEU A 108 -3.22 -5.53 -4.76
CA LEU A 108 -3.98 -4.55 -5.52
C LEU A 108 -3.21 -3.25 -5.72
N VAL A 109 -2.51 -2.75 -4.70
CA VAL A 109 -1.68 -1.54 -4.81
C VAL A 109 -0.56 -1.73 -5.84
N ALA A 110 0.08 -2.91 -5.89
CA ALA A 110 1.05 -3.24 -6.92
C ALA A 110 0.41 -3.35 -8.31
N ALA A 111 -0.70 -4.08 -8.41
CA ALA A 111 -1.42 -4.33 -9.67
C ALA A 111 -1.84 -3.04 -10.38
N VAL A 112 -2.39 -2.07 -9.64
CA VAL A 112 -2.85 -0.81 -10.23
C VAL A 112 -1.72 0.11 -10.67
N SER A 113 -0.52 -0.12 -10.14
CA SER A 113 0.65 0.75 -10.30
C SER A 113 1.58 0.34 -11.45
N ARG A 114 1.62 -0.94 -11.82
CA ARG A 114 2.31 -1.42 -13.03
C ARG A 114 1.40 -1.29 -14.25
N ARG A 115 1.90 -1.07 -15.47
CA ARG A 115 1.06 -1.03 -16.68
C ARG A 115 0.62 -2.44 -17.13
N GLN A 116 1.56 -3.37 -17.14
CA GLN A 116 1.34 -4.78 -17.51
C GLN A 116 0.64 -5.57 -16.39
N PRO A 117 -0.07 -6.67 -16.71
CA PRO A 117 -0.63 -7.58 -15.72
C PRO A 117 0.45 -8.20 -14.82
N ILE A 118 0.13 -8.32 -13.54
CA ILE A 118 0.95 -9.03 -12.55
C ILE A 118 0.27 -10.37 -12.27
N ALA A 119 1.05 -11.46 -12.25
CA ALA A 119 0.60 -12.74 -11.71
C ALA A 119 0.93 -12.81 -10.22
N PHE A 120 0.04 -13.36 -9.41
CA PHE A 120 0.21 -13.42 -7.96
C PHE A 120 0.38 -14.85 -7.47
N LEU A 121 1.32 -15.10 -6.57
CA LEU A 121 1.39 -16.40 -5.88
C LEU A 121 0.44 -16.39 -4.68
N ALA A 122 -0.60 -17.22 -4.75
CA ALA A 122 -1.65 -17.30 -3.75
C ALA A 122 -1.72 -18.70 -3.13
N LYS A 123 -2.07 -18.78 -1.84
CA LYS A 123 -2.15 -20.08 -1.14
C LYS A 123 -3.10 -21.04 -1.84
N SER A 124 -2.68 -22.30 -2.00
CA SER A 124 -3.44 -23.36 -2.69
C SER A 124 -4.85 -23.53 -2.13
N THR A 125 -5.03 -23.36 -0.83
CA THR A 125 -6.33 -23.51 -0.15
C THR A 125 -7.41 -22.58 -0.70
N PHE A 126 -7.06 -21.43 -1.30
CA PHE A 126 -8.02 -20.54 -1.95
C PHE A 126 -8.64 -21.13 -3.23
N PHE A 127 -7.97 -22.09 -3.87
CA PHE A 127 -8.44 -22.72 -5.11
C PHE A 127 -9.37 -23.91 -4.87
N LYS A 128 -9.58 -24.33 -3.61
CA LYS A 128 -10.49 -25.42 -3.25
C LYS A 128 -11.96 -25.03 -3.40
N ASN A 129 -12.30 -23.77 -3.08
CA ASN A 129 -13.65 -23.25 -3.24
C ASN A 129 -13.86 -22.76 -4.68
N PRO A 130 -14.90 -23.19 -5.41
CA PRO A 130 -15.09 -22.85 -6.82
C PRO A 130 -15.25 -21.34 -7.08
N VAL A 131 -15.91 -20.61 -6.17
CA VAL A 131 -16.09 -19.16 -6.29
C VAL A 131 -14.75 -18.44 -6.09
N LEU A 132 -14.03 -18.80 -5.03
CA LEU A 132 -12.74 -18.17 -4.74
C LEU A 132 -11.69 -18.54 -5.79
N ARG A 133 -11.74 -19.77 -6.32
CA ARG A 133 -10.93 -20.23 -7.44
C ARG A 133 -11.15 -19.36 -8.68
N ALA A 134 -12.40 -19.12 -9.07
CA ALA A 134 -12.71 -18.26 -10.21
C ALA A 134 -12.16 -16.83 -10.02
N ILE A 135 -12.26 -16.29 -8.79
CA ILE A 135 -11.66 -14.99 -8.45
C ILE A 135 -10.13 -15.03 -8.58
N MET A 136 -9.46 -16.04 -8.03
CA MET A 136 -8.00 -16.18 -8.10
C MET A 136 -7.50 -16.34 -9.55
N GLU A 137 -8.17 -17.19 -10.33
CA GLU A 137 -7.84 -17.44 -11.74
C GLU A 137 -8.08 -16.18 -12.60
N SER A 138 -9.17 -15.44 -12.39
CA SER A 138 -9.41 -14.16 -13.07
C SER A 138 -8.39 -13.08 -12.71
N GLY A 139 -7.86 -13.12 -11.48
CA GLY A 139 -6.77 -12.27 -11.02
C GLY A 139 -5.37 -12.71 -11.45
N ASN A 140 -5.25 -13.68 -12.36
CA ASN A 140 -3.98 -14.24 -12.84
C ASN A 140 -3.11 -14.83 -11.71
N SER A 141 -3.74 -15.48 -10.73
CA SER A 141 -3.04 -16.06 -9.58
C SER A 141 -2.56 -17.50 -9.86
N ILE A 142 -1.34 -17.81 -9.43
CA ILE A 142 -0.72 -19.13 -9.48
C ILE A 142 -0.80 -19.76 -8.06
N PRO A 143 -1.34 -20.98 -7.90
CA PRO A 143 -1.42 -21.63 -6.61
C PRO A 143 -0.03 -22.02 -6.10
N ILE A 144 0.27 -21.70 -4.84
CA ILE A 144 1.49 -22.13 -4.15
C ILE A 144 1.15 -22.98 -2.92
N TYR A 145 1.90 -24.06 -2.74
CA TYR A 145 1.69 -25.01 -1.65
C TYR A 145 2.74 -24.78 -0.57
N ARG A 146 2.29 -24.35 0.61
CA ARG A 146 3.19 -23.98 1.72
C ARG A 146 3.26 -25.12 2.72
N ARG A 147 4.46 -25.43 3.23
CA ARG A 147 4.65 -26.45 4.30
C ARG A 147 3.71 -26.21 5.49
N GLN A 148 3.60 -24.96 5.94
CA GLN A 148 2.69 -24.56 7.02
C GLN A 148 1.21 -24.91 6.79
N ASP A 149 0.75 -25.01 5.53
CA ASP A 149 -0.63 -25.40 5.23
C ASP A 149 -0.82 -26.92 5.41
N VAL A 150 0.22 -27.71 5.20
CA VAL A 150 0.24 -29.14 5.51
C VAL A 150 0.35 -29.35 7.02
N ASP A 151 1.26 -28.63 7.69
CA ASP A 151 1.49 -28.74 9.13
C ASP A 151 0.26 -28.35 9.96
N SER A 152 -0.53 -27.39 9.47
CA SER A 152 -1.81 -26.97 10.09
C SER A 152 -3.00 -27.87 9.72
N GLY A 153 -2.82 -28.88 8.87
CA GLY A 153 -3.88 -29.75 8.37
C GLY A 153 -4.81 -29.11 7.33
N ALA A 154 -4.53 -27.88 6.88
CA ALA A 154 -5.30 -27.20 5.84
C ALA A 154 -5.10 -27.83 4.44
N GLU A 155 -3.98 -28.53 4.24
CA GLU A 155 -3.66 -29.38 3.09
C GLU A 155 -3.28 -30.79 3.56
N VAL A 156 -3.84 -31.80 2.90
CA VAL A 156 -3.52 -33.21 3.19
C VAL A 156 -2.63 -33.71 2.06
N LEU A 157 -1.33 -33.41 2.15
CA LEU A 157 -0.32 -33.78 1.15
C LEU A 157 0.87 -34.46 1.84
N THR A 158 1.39 -35.52 1.24
CA THR A 158 2.67 -36.09 1.67
C THR A 158 3.83 -35.17 1.26
N PRO A 159 5.02 -35.27 1.89
CA PRO A 159 6.19 -34.46 1.50
C PRO A 159 6.53 -34.56 0.01
N ALA A 160 6.47 -35.76 -0.58
CA ALA A 160 6.71 -35.98 -2.00
C ALA A 160 5.64 -35.34 -2.89
N GLN A 161 4.37 -35.38 -2.49
CA GLN A 161 3.29 -34.71 -3.21
C GLN A 161 3.41 -33.19 -3.14
N LEU A 162 3.78 -32.65 -1.98
CA LEU A 162 4.03 -31.23 -1.79
C LEU A 162 5.15 -30.73 -2.71
N GLU A 163 6.24 -31.49 -2.81
CA GLU A 163 7.37 -31.18 -3.68
C GLU A 163 6.96 -31.19 -5.16
N ALA A 164 6.28 -32.26 -5.62
CA ALA A 164 5.79 -32.35 -6.99
C ALA A 164 4.82 -31.21 -7.36
N GLN A 165 3.98 -30.75 -6.41
CA GLN A 165 3.10 -29.61 -6.63
C GLN A 165 3.84 -28.28 -6.69
N ASN A 166 4.87 -28.11 -5.85
CA ASN A 166 5.72 -26.92 -5.90
C ASN A 166 6.53 -26.85 -7.21
N GLU A 167 7.02 -27.99 -7.71
CA GLU A 167 7.68 -28.06 -9.00
C GLU A 167 6.74 -27.62 -10.15
N LYS A 168 5.48 -28.09 -10.14
CA LYS A 168 4.46 -27.62 -11.08
C LYS A 168 4.18 -26.13 -10.97
N ALA A 169 4.09 -25.60 -9.75
CA ALA A 169 3.90 -24.17 -9.52
C ALA A 169 5.09 -23.34 -10.03
N PHE A 170 6.31 -23.83 -9.83
CA PHE A 170 7.54 -23.21 -10.33
C PHE A 170 7.58 -23.23 -11.87
N GLY A 171 7.22 -24.36 -12.49
CA GLY A 171 7.08 -24.46 -13.94
C GLY A 171 6.16 -23.39 -14.52
N ARG A 172 4.99 -23.16 -13.91
CA ARG A 172 4.08 -22.07 -14.31
C ARG A 172 4.69 -20.68 -14.15
N CYS A 173 5.52 -20.47 -13.12
CA CYS A 173 6.23 -19.20 -12.94
C CYS A 173 7.25 -19.00 -14.07
N TYR A 174 8.01 -20.04 -14.40
CA TYR A 174 9.00 -20.00 -15.48
C TYR A 174 8.33 -19.67 -16.81
N ASP A 175 7.25 -20.36 -17.18
CA ASP A 175 6.51 -20.11 -18.41
C ASP A 175 5.98 -18.67 -18.50
N TYR A 176 5.68 -18.05 -17.36
CA TYR A 176 5.24 -16.67 -17.28
C TYR A 176 6.40 -15.69 -17.48
N PHE A 177 7.58 -15.97 -16.92
CA PHE A 177 8.79 -15.18 -17.15
C PHE A 177 9.31 -15.31 -18.58
N ASP A 178 9.23 -16.49 -19.20
CA ASP A 178 9.63 -16.73 -20.60
C ASP A 178 8.88 -15.81 -21.57
N ARG A 179 7.66 -15.38 -21.20
CA ARG A 179 6.83 -14.43 -21.95
C ARG A 179 7.08 -12.97 -21.59
N GLY A 180 8.12 -12.69 -20.80
CA GLY A 180 8.44 -11.36 -20.27
C GLY A 180 7.45 -10.88 -19.19
N GLY A 181 6.74 -11.80 -18.53
CA GLY A 181 5.72 -11.48 -17.54
C GLY A 181 6.27 -10.99 -16.19
N THR A 182 5.40 -10.36 -15.40
CA THR A 182 5.69 -9.95 -14.02
C THR A 182 4.97 -10.80 -12.98
N ILE A 183 5.71 -11.41 -12.06
CA ILE A 183 5.14 -12.16 -10.93
C ILE A 183 5.35 -11.33 -9.66
N MET A 184 4.37 -11.34 -8.75
CA MET A 184 4.51 -10.81 -7.40
C MET A 184 4.43 -11.94 -6.37
N ILE A 185 5.37 -11.91 -5.43
CA ILE A 185 5.46 -12.84 -4.32
C ILE A 185 5.66 -12.10 -2.99
N PHE A 186 5.10 -12.66 -1.93
CA PHE A 186 5.31 -12.23 -0.55
C PHE A 186 6.17 -13.26 0.18
N PRO A 187 7.51 -13.10 0.21
CA PRO A 187 8.42 -14.14 0.68
C PRO A 187 8.29 -14.49 2.18
N GLU A 188 7.58 -13.68 2.98
CA GLU A 188 7.19 -14.02 4.36
C GLU A 188 6.23 -15.24 4.38
N GLY A 189 5.39 -15.37 3.35
CA GLY A 189 4.41 -16.45 3.22
C GLY A 189 3.23 -16.39 4.20
N THR A 190 3.09 -15.29 4.95
CA THR A 190 1.95 -14.96 5.83
C THR A 190 1.59 -13.49 5.65
N SER A 191 0.34 -13.12 5.97
CA SER A 191 -0.05 -11.71 6.06
C SER A 191 -0.30 -11.37 7.52
N VAL A 192 0.46 -10.43 8.06
CA VAL A 192 0.29 -9.95 9.45
C VAL A 192 0.51 -8.45 9.47
N GLN A 193 -0.43 -7.72 10.06
CA GLN A 193 -0.32 -6.27 10.15
C GLN A 193 0.60 -5.87 11.32
N GLU A 194 1.86 -5.60 11.00
CA GLU A 194 2.86 -5.12 11.94
C GLU A 194 3.95 -4.32 11.21
N ARG A 195 4.65 -3.43 11.93
CA ARG A 195 5.84 -2.74 11.41
C ARG A 195 7.08 -3.61 11.57
N ARG A 196 7.02 -4.87 11.13
CA ARG A 196 8.12 -5.84 11.17
C ARG A 196 8.29 -6.50 9.82
N LEU A 197 9.51 -6.91 9.51
CA LEU A 197 9.79 -7.80 8.39
C LEU A 197 10.04 -9.20 8.94
N ARG A 198 9.15 -10.14 8.65
CA ARG A 198 9.32 -11.53 9.07
C ARG A 198 10.44 -12.21 8.28
N PRO A 199 11.00 -13.33 8.78
CA PRO A 199 11.97 -14.12 8.03
C PRO A 199 11.45 -14.47 6.64
N LEU A 200 12.28 -14.24 5.63
CA LEU A 200 11.95 -14.54 4.24
C LEU A 200 12.22 -16.01 3.95
N LYS A 201 11.29 -16.68 3.27
CA LYS A 201 11.48 -18.02 2.72
C LYS A 201 12.24 -17.94 1.39
N THR A 202 13.03 -18.97 1.09
CA THR A 202 13.90 -19.03 -0.11
C THR A 202 13.14 -19.21 -1.43
N GLY A 203 11.82 -19.43 -1.39
CA GLY A 203 11.00 -19.71 -2.57
C GLY A 203 11.11 -18.64 -3.67
N ALA A 204 11.17 -17.35 -3.32
CA ALA A 204 11.34 -16.27 -4.28
C ALA A 204 12.67 -16.39 -5.05
N ALA A 205 13.77 -16.61 -4.32
CA ALA A 205 15.10 -16.77 -4.89
C ALA A 205 15.20 -18.04 -5.76
N ARG A 206 14.65 -19.17 -5.28
CA ARG A 206 14.63 -20.44 -6.03
C ARG A 206 13.84 -20.33 -7.34
N ILE A 207 12.70 -19.65 -7.32
CA ILE A 207 11.91 -19.37 -8.53
C ILE A 207 12.73 -18.50 -9.50
N ALA A 208 13.38 -17.44 -9.02
CA ALA A 208 14.14 -16.55 -9.89
C ALA A 208 15.37 -17.22 -10.51
N LEU A 209 16.19 -17.89 -9.69
CA LEU A 209 17.39 -18.58 -10.14
C LEU A 209 17.06 -19.75 -11.07
N GLY A 210 16.01 -20.52 -10.76
CA GLY A 210 15.57 -21.62 -11.62
C GLY A 210 15.07 -21.13 -12.99
N ALA A 211 14.40 -19.97 -13.05
CA ALA A 211 13.97 -19.38 -14.31
C ALA A 211 15.18 -18.98 -15.18
N GLU A 212 16.17 -18.30 -14.60
CA GLU A 212 17.40 -17.91 -15.31
C GLU A 212 18.24 -19.12 -15.72
N ALA A 213 18.39 -20.13 -14.85
CA ALA A 213 19.19 -21.31 -15.13
C ALA A 213 18.68 -22.09 -16.36
N ARG A 214 17.37 -22.08 -16.64
CA ARG A 214 16.78 -22.68 -17.85
C ARG A 214 17.20 -21.99 -19.16
N HIS A 215 17.73 -20.77 -19.07
CA HIS A 215 18.16 -19.94 -20.19
C HIS A 215 19.64 -19.54 -20.08
N ASP A 216 20.45 -20.33 -19.37
CA ASP A 216 21.88 -20.04 -19.14
C ASP A 216 22.14 -18.64 -18.58
N PHE A 217 21.25 -18.14 -17.74
CA PHE A 217 21.27 -16.79 -17.15
C PHE A 217 21.20 -15.64 -18.18
N ARG A 218 20.51 -15.86 -19.30
CA ARG A 218 20.28 -14.87 -20.37
C ARG A 218 18.83 -14.40 -20.48
N LEU A 219 17.95 -14.81 -19.57
CA LEU A 219 16.53 -14.42 -19.60
C LEU A 219 16.34 -12.93 -19.28
N GLY A 220 17.24 -12.34 -18.49
CA GLY A 220 17.17 -10.93 -18.11
C GLY A 220 16.14 -10.64 -17.01
N LEU A 221 15.82 -11.64 -16.20
CA LEU A 221 14.95 -11.54 -15.04
C LEU A 221 15.58 -10.65 -13.98
N ARG A 222 14.75 -9.74 -13.47
CA ARG A 222 15.11 -8.87 -12.35
C ARG A 222 14.17 -9.08 -11.19
N ILE A 223 14.71 -9.01 -9.97
CA ILE A 223 13.91 -8.96 -8.75
C ILE A 223 13.75 -7.51 -8.33
N LEU A 224 12.53 -7.07 -8.06
CA LEU A 224 12.22 -5.75 -7.56
C LEU A 224 11.72 -5.83 -6.11
N PRO A 225 12.61 -5.62 -5.13
CA PRO A 225 12.19 -5.48 -3.73
C PRO A 225 11.33 -4.22 -3.55
N MET A 226 10.20 -4.37 -2.88
CA MET A 226 9.21 -3.33 -2.64
C MET A 226 8.85 -3.31 -1.15
N GLY A 227 8.79 -2.11 -0.55
CA GLY A 227 8.27 -1.91 0.79
C GLY A 227 6.93 -1.17 0.74
N ILE A 228 5.88 -1.76 1.32
CA ILE A 228 4.56 -1.15 1.51
C ILE A 228 4.40 -0.71 2.96
N ASN A 229 4.18 0.58 3.18
CA ASN A 229 4.05 1.20 4.49
C ASN A 229 2.64 1.80 4.64
N TYR A 230 1.81 1.19 5.48
CA TYR A 230 0.48 1.70 5.84
C TYR A 230 0.56 2.58 7.09
N PHE A 231 -0.04 3.76 7.05
CA PHE A 231 -0.06 4.67 8.21
C PHE A 231 -1.13 4.31 9.23
N ASP A 232 -2.29 3.86 8.76
CA ASP A 232 -3.40 3.37 9.60
C ASP A 232 -4.26 2.40 8.78
N PRO A 233 -3.97 1.09 8.80
CA PRO A 233 -4.61 0.11 7.92
C PRO A 233 -6.07 -0.18 8.29
N ARG A 234 -6.52 0.18 9.50
CA ARG A 234 -7.92 0.00 9.94
C ARG A 234 -8.84 1.12 9.44
N ARG A 235 -8.25 2.23 8.98
CA ARG A 235 -8.98 3.46 8.76
C ARG A 235 -9.18 3.73 7.27
N PHE A 236 -10.44 3.86 6.87
CA PHE A 236 -10.80 4.42 5.58
C PHE A 236 -10.20 5.82 5.42
N ARG A 237 -9.64 6.09 4.24
CA ARG A 237 -8.90 7.32 3.92
C ARG A 237 -7.65 7.53 4.78
N SER A 238 -6.99 6.43 5.10
CA SER A 238 -5.58 6.45 5.49
C SER A 238 -4.67 6.55 4.27
N ASP A 239 -3.38 6.77 4.53
CA ASP A 239 -2.35 6.91 3.51
C ASP A 239 -1.53 5.62 3.37
N VAL A 240 -0.99 5.41 2.17
CA VAL A 240 -0.09 4.30 1.84
C VAL A 240 1.10 4.83 1.08
N PHE A 241 2.29 4.49 1.57
CA PHE A 241 3.55 4.80 0.92
C PHE A 241 4.23 3.52 0.43
N VAL A 242 4.50 3.47 -0.87
CA VAL A 242 5.19 2.35 -1.52
C VAL A 242 6.56 2.81 -1.97
N ASN A 243 7.59 2.10 -1.55
CA ASN A 243 8.98 2.46 -1.80
C ASN A 243 9.69 1.33 -2.54
N LEU A 244 10.09 1.59 -3.79
CA LEU A 244 10.68 0.59 -4.68
C LEU A 244 12.21 0.64 -4.61
N ALA A 245 12.83 -0.49 -4.29
CA ALA A 245 14.29 -0.63 -4.30
C ALA A 245 14.86 -0.63 -5.72
N GLU A 246 16.18 -0.54 -5.82
CA GLU A 246 16.83 -0.84 -7.10
C GLU A 246 16.65 -2.33 -7.40
N PRO A 247 16.36 -2.69 -8.67
CA PRO A 247 16.24 -4.10 -9.05
C PRO A 247 17.55 -4.85 -8.82
N ILE A 248 17.43 -6.13 -8.48
CA ILE A 248 18.54 -7.09 -8.41
C ILE A 248 18.55 -7.84 -9.75
N THR A 249 19.70 -7.89 -10.42
CA THR A 249 19.89 -8.68 -11.63
C THR A 249 20.17 -10.12 -11.23
N VAL A 250 19.30 -11.06 -11.58
CA VAL A 250 19.44 -12.46 -11.13
C VAL A 250 20.67 -13.14 -11.76
N ALA A 251 21.04 -12.74 -12.98
CA ALA A 251 22.23 -13.21 -13.68
C ALA A 251 23.56 -13.00 -12.92
N GLU A 252 23.63 -12.02 -12.01
CA GLU A 252 24.82 -11.79 -11.17
C GLU A 252 25.11 -12.95 -10.21
N TYR A 253 24.12 -13.81 -9.94
CA TYR A 253 24.24 -14.96 -9.04
C TYR A 253 24.54 -16.28 -9.79
N ALA A 254 24.77 -16.23 -11.10
CA ALA A 254 24.94 -17.42 -11.95
C ALA A 254 26.09 -18.32 -11.51
N GLU A 255 27.23 -17.73 -11.14
CA GLU A 255 28.41 -18.48 -10.73
C GLU A 255 28.19 -19.20 -9.40
N GLN A 256 27.62 -18.50 -8.42
CA GLN A 256 27.28 -19.08 -7.13
C GLN A 256 26.23 -20.20 -7.29
N TYR A 257 25.27 -20.04 -8.21
CA TYR A 257 24.26 -21.07 -8.48
C TYR A 257 24.87 -22.34 -9.09
N ARG A 258 25.84 -22.20 -10.01
CA ARG A 258 26.55 -23.36 -10.59
C ARG A 258 27.33 -24.14 -9.54
N GLN A 259 27.87 -23.46 -8.52
CA GLN A 259 28.59 -24.09 -7.42
C GLN A 259 27.64 -24.74 -6.40
N SER A 260 26.62 -24.01 -5.97
CA SER A 260 25.60 -24.49 -5.04
C SER A 260 24.28 -23.73 -5.24
N PRO A 261 23.25 -24.39 -5.81
CA PRO A 261 21.92 -23.79 -5.98
C PRO A 261 21.30 -23.31 -4.66
N GLU A 262 21.54 -24.03 -3.56
CA GLU A 262 21.03 -23.69 -2.23
C GLU A 262 21.71 -22.44 -1.67
N ALA A 263 23.06 -22.40 -1.70
CA ALA A 263 23.80 -21.24 -1.20
C ALA A 263 23.49 -19.97 -2.01
N ALA A 264 23.31 -20.09 -3.33
CA ALA A 264 22.87 -18.97 -4.17
C ALA A 264 21.46 -18.49 -3.80
N ALA A 265 20.54 -19.41 -3.52
CA ALA A 265 19.19 -19.06 -3.10
C ALA A 265 19.18 -18.35 -1.73
N ASP A 266 20.01 -18.79 -0.79
CA ASP A 266 20.15 -18.15 0.52
C ASP A 266 20.75 -16.74 0.39
N ALA A 267 21.85 -16.59 -0.37
CA ALA A 267 22.48 -15.29 -0.60
C ALA A 267 21.54 -14.30 -1.31
N LEU A 268 20.78 -14.76 -2.31
CA LEU A 268 19.81 -13.91 -2.99
C LEU A 268 18.61 -13.58 -2.10
N THR A 269 18.16 -14.50 -1.24
CA THR A 269 17.09 -14.25 -0.26
C THR A 269 17.52 -13.19 0.75
N GLU A 270 18.77 -13.25 1.20
CA GLU A 270 19.37 -12.28 2.11
C GLU A 270 19.51 -10.89 1.45
N GLU A 271 19.91 -10.82 0.19
CA GLU A 271 19.93 -9.57 -0.58
C GLU A 271 18.52 -8.95 -0.70
N ILE A 272 17.51 -9.77 -1.00
CA ILE A 272 16.10 -9.34 -1.05
C ILE A 272 15.68 -8.78 0.31
N ARG A 273 15.96 -9.49 1.39
CA ARG A 273 15.66 -9.06 2.77
C ARG A 273 16.28 -7.69 3.04
N ARG A 274 17.59 -7.54 2.84
CA ARG A 274 18.33 -6.29 3.09
C ARG A 274 17.73 -5.11 2.31
N ARG A 275 17.41 -5.31 1.03
CA ARG A 275 16.80 -4.26 0.20
C ARG A 275 15.37 -3.91 0.64
N MET A 276 14.58 -4.89 1.09
CA MET A 276 13.24 -4.65 1.64
C MET A 276 13.31 -3.86 2.96
N GLU A 277 14.22 -4.21 3.87
CA GLU A 277 14.37 -3.51 5.16
C GLU A 277 14.65 -2.01 5.00
N GLN A 278 15.42 -1.64 3.98
CA GLN A 278 15.71 -0.23 3.68
C GLN A 278 14.49 0.54 3.16
N ARG A 279 13.41 -0.16 2.77
CA ARG A 279 12.17 0.39 2.20
C ARG A 279 10.99 0.34 3.17
N LEU A 280 11.21 -0.16 4.38
CA LEU A 280 10.20 -0.31 5.42
C LEU A 280 10.54 0.54 6.66
N VAL A 281 9.50 0.91 7.39
CA VAL A 281 9.60 1.34 8.80
C VAL A 281 9.51 0.09 9.65
N ILE A 282 10.62 -0.29 10.30
CA ILE A 282 10.72 -1.52 11.09
C ILE A 282 10.97 -1.21 12.56
N THR A 283 10.06 -1.66 13.42
CA THR A 283 10.16 -1.64 14.87
C THR A 283 10.59 -3.00 15.41
N ARG A 284 11.19 -3.04 16.60
CA ARG A 284 11.63 -4.27 17.28
C ARG A 284 10.54 -4.88 18.14
N THR A 285 9.81 -4.04 18.86
CA THR A 285 8.78 -4.45 19.82
C THR A 285 7.51 -3.63 19.62
N ASP A 286 6.41 -4.08 20.22
CA ASP A 286 5.14 -3.36 20.18
C ASP A 286 5.25 -2.03 20.95
N GLU A 287 6.03 -1.97 22.04
CA GLU A 287 6.27 -0.75 22.80
C GLU A 287 7.04 0.31 22.00
N GLU A 288 8.03 -0.10 21.20
CA GLU A 288 8.75 0.80 20.29
C GLU A 288 7.81 1.34 19.20
N ASP A 289 6.97 0.47 18.61
CA ASP A 289 5.98 0.90 17.61
C ASP A 289 4.94 1.86 18.19
N GLU A 290 4.45 1.59 19.39
CA GLU A 290 3.52 2.48 20.10
C GLU A 290 4.16 3.85 20.36
N LEU A 291 5.39 3.89 20.87
CA LEU A 291 6.11 5.14 21.15
C LEU A 291 6.29 5.96 19.87
N VAL A 292 6.82 5.35 18.80
CA VAL A 292 7.08 6.03 17.54
C VAL A 292 5.76 6.50 16.92
N THR A 293 4.72 5.66 16.92
CA THR A 293 3.39 6.03 16.42
C THR A 293 2.77 7.18 17.21
N GLN A 294 2.95 7.24 18.53
CA GLN A 294 2.46 8.34 19.36
C GLN A 294 3.18 9.66 19.03
N VAL A 295 4.50 9.63 18.91
CA VAL A 295 5.30 10.81 18.52
C VAL A 295 4.93 11.29 17.13
N GLU A 296 4.81 10.38 16.15
CA GLU A 296 4.40 10.69 14.77
C GLU A 296 3.02 11.36 14.73
N ARG A 297 2.02 10.77 15.37
CA ARG A 297 0.64 11.26 15.32
C ARG A 297 0.44 12.59 16.05
N THR A 298 1.24 12.85 17.07
CA THR A 298 1.08 14.00 17.97
C THR A 298 1.95 15.17 17.55
N PHE A 299 3.19 14.88 17.18
CA PHE A 299 4.22 15.89 16.96
C PHE A 299 4.86 15.84 15.57
N GLY A 300 4.46 14.91 14.69
CA GLY A 300 5.05 14.75 13.35
C GLY A 300 5.15 16.08 12.57
N GLN A 301 4.07 16.87 12.56
CA GLN A 301 4.04 18.18 11.89
C GLN A 301 5.02 19.22 12.47
N HIS A 302 5.45 19.05 13.72
CA HIS A 302 6.41 19.95 14.37
C HIS A 302 7.86 19.49 14.19
N LEU A 303 8.05 18.27 13.68
CA LEU A 303 9.35 17.63 13.45
C LEU A 303 9.78 17.68 11.98
N ILE A 304 8.83 17.82 11.05
CA ILE A 304 9.07 18.07 9.63
C ILE A 304 9.33 19.56 9.44
N GLN A 305 10.42 19.91 8.75
CA GLN A 305 10.87 21.30 8.58
C GLN A 305 10.32 22.00 7.32
N ASP A 306 9.71 21.25 6.39
CA ASP A 306 9.28 21.76 5.09
C ASP A 306 7.75 21.93 4.97
N ASP A 307 7.32 22.94 4.21
CA ASP A 307 5.91 23.33 4.02
C ASP A 307 5.11 22.34 3.11
N GLU A 308 5.79 21.45 2.37
CA GLU A 308 5.16 20.42 1.52
C GLU A 308 5.37 19.01 2.12
N GLU A 309 4.42 18.54 2.94
CA GLU A 309 4.46 17.19 3.53
C GLU A 309 4.23 16.09 2.46
N THR A 310 5.30 15.46 1.97
CA THR A 310 5.19 14.21 1.18
C THR A 310 5.07 12.99 2.10
N LEU A 311 4.56 11.85 1.59
CA LEU A 311 4.57 10.63 2.41
C LEU A 311 5.99 10.09 2.60
N TYR A 312 6.91 10.45 1.70
CA TYR A 312 8.31 10.13 1.85
C TYR A 312 8.95 10.87 3.04
N ASP A 313 8.60 12.14 3.28
CA ASP A 313 9.14 12.89 4.44
C ASP A 313 8.66 12.28 5.75
N ASN A 314 7.38 11.88 5.80
CA ASN A 314 6.85 11.12 6.93
C ASN A 314 7.62 9.81 7.14
N PHE A 315 7.89 9.06 6.07
CA PHE A 315 8.69 7.84 6.12
C PHE A 315 10.11 8.08 6.63
N GLN A 316 10.77 9.16 6.19
CA GLN A 316 12.12 9.52 6.65
C GLN A 316 12.11 9.95 8.12
N LEU A 317 11.08 10.69 8.55
CA LEU A 317 10.88 11.05 9.95
C LEU A 317 10.74 9.78 10.81
N SER A 318 9.86 8.85 10.44
CA SER A 318 9.67 7.57 11.13
C SER A 318 10.99 6.83 11.33
N ARG A 319 11.79 6.72 10.26
CA ARG A 319 13.10 6.04 10.32
C ARG A 319 14.10 6.80 11.18
N THR A 320 14.10 8.12 11.14
CA THR A 320 14.99 8.96 11.95
C THR A 320 14.64 8.82 13.43
N LEU A 321 13.34 8.85 13.76
CA LEU A 321 12.85 8.61 15.12
C LEU A 321 13.26 7.24 15.64
N LEU A 322 13.09 6.18 14.84
CA LEU A 322 13.52 4.82 15.24
C LEU A 322 15.01 4.75 15.54
N LYS A 323 15.85 5.36 14.69
CA LYS A 323 17.30 5.39 14.94
C LYS A 323 17.65 6.25 16.16
N ALA A 324 16.92 7.33 16.40
CA ALA A 324 17.10 8.18 17.57
C ALA A 324 16.73 7.44 18.87
N VAL A 325 15.59 6.75 18.90
CA VAL A 325 15.17 5.91 20.03
C VAL A 325 16.27 4.90 20.37
N ARG A 326 16.81 4.18 19.39
CA ARG A 326 17.92 3.23 19.59
C ARG A 326 19.18 3.88 20.14
N TYR A 327 19.52 5.08 19.66
CA TYR A 327 20.67 5.83 20.16
C TYR A 327 20.50 6.20 21.63
N PHE A 328 19.35 6.75 22.00
CA PHE A 328 19.06 7.15 23.39
C PHE A 328 18.91 5.94 24.32
N GLU A 329 18.39 4.80 23.86
CA GLU A 329 18.40 3.56 24.66
C GLU A 329 19.82 3.15 25.09
N GLN A 330 20.82 3.33 24.22
CA GLN A 330 22.19 2.92 24.49
C GLN A 330 23.01 3.96 25.26
N HIS A 331 22.75 5.24 25.02
CA HIS A 331 23.59 6.34 25.54
C HIS A 331 22.94 7.11 26.71
N ASN A 332 21.61 7.11 26.81
CA ASN A 332 20.87 7.84 27.83
C ASN A 332 19.47 7.23 28.08
N ALA A 333 19.45 5.99 28.58
CA ALA A 333 18.21 5.24 28.79
C ALA A 333 17.26 5.92 29.78
N GLY A 334 17.80 6.66 30.76
CA GLY A 334 17.02 7.41 31.76
C GLY A 334 16.16 8.50 31.12
N ASP A 335 16.75 9.35 30.28
CA ASP A 335 16.02 10.43 29.60
C ASP A 335 14.95 9.88 28.63
N LEU A 336 15.23 8.78 27.93
CA LEU A 336 14.22 8.11 27.10
C LEU A 336 13.04 7.59 27.95
N GLY A 337 13.32 7.04 29.12
CA GLY A 337 12.31 6.60 30.09
C GLY A 337 11.42 7.77 30.54
N GLU A 338 12.02 8.90 30.92
CA GLU A 338 11.29 10.11 31.30
C GLU A 338 10.40 10.63 30.18
N VAL A 339 10.91 10.71 28.95
CA VAL A 339 10.12 11.16 27.79
C VAL A 339 8.94 10.22 27.54
N ARG A 340 9.12 8.90 27.69
CA ARG A 340 8.05 7.91 27.55
C ARG A 340 6.96 8.10 28.59
N GLU A 341 7.34 8.29 29.85
CA GLU A 341 6.40 8.52 30.96
C GLU A 341 5.64 9.84 30.78
N GLN A 342 6.34 10.92 30.42
CA GLN A 342 5.73 12.23 30.17
C GLN A 342 4.75 12.18 28.99
N LEU A 343 5.12 11.48 27.90
CA LEU A 343 4.26 11.30 26.74
C LEU A 343 3.02 10.49 27.08
N HIS A 344 3.18 9.41 27.86
CA HIS A 344 2.07 8.58 28.31
C HIS A 344 1.11 9.37 29.21
N ALA A 345 1.63 10.12 30.19
CA ALA A 345 0.84 10.96 31.07
C ALA A 345 0.08 12.04 30.29
N TYR A 346 0.74 12.68 29.32
CA TYR A 346 0.13 13.66 28.42
C TYR A 346 -1.05 13.05 27.62
N HIS A 347 -0.86 11.87 27.04
CA HIS A 347 -1.91 11.18 26.29
C HIS A 347 -3.08 10.71 27.15
N GLN A 348 -2.81 10.19 28.35
CA GLN A 348 -3.86 9.84 29.31
C GLN A 348 -4.72 11.07 29.66
N GLU A 349 -4.08 12.22 29.84
CA GLU A 349 -4.77 13.44 30.20
C GLU A 349 -5.61 14.00 29.04
N LEU A 350 -5.08 13.97 27.82
CA LEU A 350 -5.87 14.24 26.61
C LEU A 350 -7.09 13.32 26.51
N HIS A 351 -6.92 12.03 26.77
CA HIS A 351 -8.00 11.05 26.72
C HIS A 351 -9.09 11.32 27.77
N ARG A 352 -8.70 11.60 29.03
CA ARG A 352 -9.61 11.98 30.13
C ARG A 352 -10.43 13.22 29.78
N LEU A 353 -9.80 14.22 29.17
CA LEU A 353 -10.46 15.47 28.73
C LEU A 353 -11.22 15.30 27.39
N ARG A 354 -11.14 14.13 26.75
CA ARG A 354 -11.70 13.83 25.42
C ARG A 354 -11.25 14.86 24.38
N LEU A 355 -9.95 15.15 24.39
CA LEU A 355 -9.24 16.06 23.51
C LEU A 355 -8.25 15.30 22.61
N THR A 356 -7.74 15.98 21.60
CA THR A 356 -6.65 15.53 20.72
C THR A 356 -5.62 16.66 20.62
N ASP A 357 -4.33 16.36 20.38
CA ASP A 357 -3.28 17.40 20.28
C ASP A 357 -3.62 18.46 19.24
N ASP A 358 -4.09 18.06 18.05
CA ASP A 358 -4.55 18.95 16.98
C ASP A 358 -5.59 20.02 17.42
N ALA A 359 -6.32 19.75 18.50
CA ALA A 359 -7.31 20.68 19.03
C ALA A 359 -6.67 21.79 19.89
N LEU A 360 -5.51 21.51 20.49
CA LEU A 360 -4.70 22.43 21.27
C LEU A 360 -3.79 23.30 20.38
N GLU A 361 -3.52 22.85 19.16
CA GLU A 361 -2.71 23.59 18.20
C GLU A 361 -3.39 24.92 17.80
N SER A 362 -2.84 26.04 18.29
CA SER A 362 -3.21 27.38 17.83
C SER A 362 -2.40 27.73 16.59
N ARG A 363 -2.85 27.37 15.39
CA ARG A 363 -2.21 27.88 14.17
C ARG A 363 -2.23 29.41 14.16
N SER A 364 -1.06 30.02 14.33
CA SER A 364 -0.83 31.42 14.04
C SER A 364 -0.98 31.60 12.54
N ARG A 365 -2.14 32.07 12.10
CA ARG A 365 -2.38 32.50 10.74
C ARG A 365 -2.75 33.97 10.77
N THR A 366 -2.12 34.74 9.89
CA THR A 366 -2.28 36.17 9.69
C THR A 366 -3.77 36.51 9.53
N GLY A 367 -4.26 37.51 10.27
CA GLY A 367 -5.66 37.98 10.26
C GLY A 367 -6.41 37.83 11.59
N SER A 368 -7.42 38.68 11.82
CA SER A 368 -8.17 38.73 13.08
C SER A 368 -8.87 37.38 13.36
N ARG A 369 -8.79 36.93 14.62
CA ARG A 369 -9.35 35.62 15.04
C ARG A 369 -10.87 35.57 14.88
N LEU A 370 -11.54 36.71 15.05
CA LEU A 370 -12.99 36.85 14.99
C LEU A 370 -13.52 36.72 13.55
N SER A 371 -12.92 37.42 12.58
CA SER A 371 -13.38 37.36 11.17
C SER A 371 -13.24 35.95 10.60
N ARG A 372 -12.17 35.24 10.96
CA ARG A 372 -11.98 33.83 10.58
C ARG A 372 -13.01 32.91 11.22
N ALA A 373 -13.32 33.10 12.51
CA ALA A 373 -14.33 32.30 13.19
C ALA A 373 -15.72 32.50 12.57
N LEU A 374 -16.08 33.75 12.23
CA LEU A 374 -17.33 34.10 11.57
C LEU A 374 -17.41 33.52 10.15
N ALA A 375 -16.40 33.75 9.31
CA ALA A 375 -16.35 33.21 7.95
C ALA A 375 -16.40 31.67 7.95
N ALA A 376 -15.71 31.05 8.90
CA ALA A 376 -15.77 29.62 9.11
C ALA A 376 -17.20 29.20 9.51
N GLY A 377 -17.84 29.89 10.45
CA GLY A 377 -19.21 29.64 10.91
C GLY A 377 -20.22 29.72 9.76
N VAL A 378 -20.19 30.80 8.98
CA VAL A 378 -21.03 31.00 7.80
C VAL A 378 -20.86 29.84 6.80
N ARG A 379 -19.62 29.42 6.52
CA ARG A 379 -19.36 28.26 5.64
C ARG A 379 -19.97 26.96 6.15
N LEU A 380 -20.07 26.76 7.46
CA LEU A 380 -20.77 25.58 8.00
C LEU A 380 -22.26 25.70 7.78
N VAL A 381 -22.85 26.84 8.13
CA VAL A 381 -24.31 27.05 7.99
C VAL A 381 -24.75 26.91 6.53
N LEU A 382 -24.06 27.57 5.60
CA LEU A 382 -24.36 27.46 4.17
C LEU A 382 -24.07 26.06 3.60
N GLY A 383 -23.11 25.35 4.18
CA GLY A 383 -22.77 23.98 3.78
C GLY A 383 -23.70 22.91 4.37
N ALA A 384 -24.48 23.23 5.40
CA ALA A 384 -25.27 22.27 6.14
C ALA A 384 -26.36 21.56 5.29
N PRO A 385 -27.10 22.25 4.39
CA PRO A 385 -28.07 21.58 3.52
C PRO A 385 -27.41 20.53 2.61
N LEU A 386 -26.28 20.88 1.99
CA LEU A 386 -25.53 19.96 1.12
C LEU A 386 -24.92 18.80 1.91
N TYR A 387 -24.43 19.07 3.12
CA TYR A 387 -23.98 18.04 4.06
C TYR A 387 -25.11 17.07 4.41
N LEU A 388 -26.30 17.58 4.75
CA LEU A 388 -27.43 16.76 5.14
C LEU A 388 -27.91 15.90 3.97
N TYR A 389 -28.00 16.46 2.77
CA TYR A 389 -28.30 15.70 1.55
C TYR A 389 -27.30 14.57 1.31
N GLY A 390 -25.99 14.87 1.36
CA GLY A 390 -24.95 13.86 1.20
C GLY A 390 -24.96 12.80 2.31
N LEU A 391 -25.23 13.21 3.55
CA LEU A 391 -25.37 12.33 4.70
C LEU A 391 -26.55 11.37 4.50
N ILE A 392 -27.75 11.86 4.18
CA ILE A 392 -28.94 11.03 4.00
C ILE A 392 -28.69 9.95 2.94
N ASN A 393 -28.16 10.33 1.79
CA ASN A 393 -27.98 9.41 0.67
C ASN A 393 -26.83 8.41 0.86
N SER A 394 -25.79 8.80 1.60
CA SER A 394 -24.55 8.00 1.71
C SER A 394 -24.28 7.41 3.09
N TYR A 395 -25.09 7.70 4.12
CA TYR A 395 -24.83 7.23 5.49
C TYR A 395 -24.90 5.71 5.61
N LEU A 396 -25.95 5.08 5.09
CA LEU A 396 -26.10 3.63 5.11
C LEU A 396 -24.98 2.90 4.36
N PRO A 397 -24.71 3.17 3.06
CA PRO A 397 -23.65 2.50 2.34
C PRO A 397 -22.26 2.78 2.92
N TYR A 398 -22.06 3.90 3.63
CA TYR A 398 -20.83 4.19 4.39
C TYR A 398 -20.70 3.36 5.69
N LYS A 399 -21.80 3.11 6.41
CA LYS A 399 -21.78 2.42 7.71
C LYS A 399 -21.77 0.91 7.61
N ILE A 400 -22.47 0.35 6.63
CA ILE A 400 -22.58 -1.11 6.46
C ILE A 400 -21.21 -1.79 6.36
N PRO A 401 -20.23 -1.31 5.56
CA PRO A 401 -18.91 -1.95 5.47
C PRO A 401 -18.20 -2.04 6.83
N SER A 402 -18.26 -0.99 7.65
CA SER A 402 -17.67 -1.00 9.01
C SER A 402 -18.37 -1.99 9.94
N LEU A 403 -19.69 -2.13 9.83
CA LEU A 403 -20.47 -3.09 10.62
C LEU A 403 -20.20 -4.54 10.21
N VAL A 404 -20.01 -4.78 8.91
CA VAL A 404 -19.65 -6.10 8.38
C VAL A 404 -18.22 -6.45 8.79
N ALA A 405 -17.26 -5.53 8.62
CA ALA A 405 -15.87 -5.76 9.01
C ALA A 405 -15.74 -6.12 10.50
N GLY A 406 -16.39 -5.38 11.40
CA GLY A 406 -16.35 -5.65 12.83
C GLY A 406 -17.01 -6.97 13.27
N ARG A 407 -17.84 -7.59 12.40
CA ARG A 407 -18.44 -8.91 12.65
C ARG A 407 -17.70 -10.05 11.98
N ALA A 408 -17.16 -9.81 10.80
CA ALA A 408 -16.58 -10.84 9.95
C ALA A 408 -15.15 -11.24 10.38
N THR A 409 -14.39 -10.33 10.99
CA THR A 409 -13.00 -10.61 11.38
C THR A 409 -12.57 -9.81 12.61
N LYS A 410 -11.67 -10.40 13.40
CA LYS A 410 -10.91 -9.69 14.45
C LYS A 410 -9.50 -9.31 13.97
N ASP A 411 -9.06 -9.91 12.88
CA ASP A 411 -7.72 -9.76 12.32
C ASP A 411 -7.64 -8.47 11.50
N VAL A 412 -6.65 -7.64 11.82
CA VAL A 412 -6.54 -6.27 11.31
C VAL A 412 -6.29 -6.26 9.80
N GLU A 413 -5.52 -7.21 9.30
CA GLU A 413 -5.12 -7.36 7.91
C GLU A 413 -6.30 -7.67 6.96
N PHE A 414 -7.48 -8.04 7.48
CA PHE A 414 -8.70 -8.27 6.70
C PHE A 414 -9.68 -7.09 6.74
N VAL A 415 -9.50 -6.12 7.64
CA VAL A 415 -10.43 -5.00 7.82
C VAL A 415 -10.51 -4.14 6.54
N ALA A 416 -9.38 -3.68 6.01
CA ALA A 416 -9.36 -2.84 4.82
C ALA A 416 -9.94 -3.52 3.56
N PRO A 417 -9.58 -4.78 3.23
CA PRO A 417 -10.21 -5.53 2.16
C PRO A 417 -11.73 -5.60 2.26
N ILE A 418 -12.26 -5.89 3.46
CA ILE A 418 -13.71 -5.97 3.69
C ILE A 418 -14.34 -4.61 3.49
N LEU A 419 -13.76 -3.55 4.05
CA LEU A 419 -14.25 -2.18 3.86
C LEU A 419 -14.29 -1.79 2.38
N LEU A 420 -13.26 -2.15 1.60
CA LEU A 420 -13.19 -1.87 0.16
C LEU A 420 -14.27 -2.65 -0.61
N VAL A 421 -14.29 -3.98 -0.49
CA VAL A 421 -15.17 -4.85 -1.28
C VAL A 421 -16.64 -4.64 -0.91
N VAL A 422 -16.96 -4.66 0.39
CA VAL A 422 -18.33 -4.42 0.85
C VAL A 422 -18.74 -2.98 0.51
N GLY A 423 -17.84 -2.01 0.64
CA GLY A 423 -18.09 -0.63 0.23
C GLY A 423 -18.42 -0.51 -1.25
N MET A 424 -17.65 -1.13 -2.15
CA MET A 424 -17.94 -1.14 -3.58
C MET A 424 -19.34 -1.69 -3.87
N ILE A 425 -19.71 -2.80 -3.22
CA ILE A 425 -21.03 -3.42 -3.40
C ILE A 425 -22.14 -2.53 -2.84
N THR A 426 -22.02 -2.06 -1.59
CA THR A 426 -23.08 -1.27 -0.93
C THR A 426 -23.30 0.06 -1.60
N PHE A 427 -22.24 0.81 -1.95
CA PHE A 427 -22.38 2.08 -2.65
C PHE A 427 -23.00 1.90 -4.04
N THR A 428 -22.58 0.87 -4.79
CA THR A 428 -23.14 0.59 -6.12
C THR A 428 -24.63 0.26 -6.02
N LEU A 429 -25.01 -0.68 -5.17
CA LEU A 429 -26.42 -1.09 -5.02
C LEU A 429 -27.29 0.07 -4.54
N PHE A 430 -26.86 0.80 -3.50
CA PHE A 430 -27.66 1.92 -2.98
C PHE A 430 -27.81 3.04 -4.00
N TYR A 431 -26.75 3.41 -4.72
CA TYR A 431 -26.84 4.48 -5.71
C TYR A 431 -27.68 4.06 -6.91
N LEU A 432 -27.60 2.81 -7.37
CA LEU A 432 -28.47 2.28 -8.43
C LEU A 432 -29.94 2.29 -8.00
N ILE A 433 -30.25 1.78 -6.80
CA ILE A 433 -31.63 1.76 -6.29
C ILE A 433 -32.17 3.19 -6.15
N GLN A 434 -31.41 4.10 -5.52
CA GLN A 434 -31.84 5.49 -5.36
C GLN A 434 -32.05 6.18 -6.72
N THR A 435 -31.16 5.96 -7.67
CA THR A 435 -31.26 6.55 -9.02
C THR A 435 -32.44 5.98 -9.78
N ALA A 436 -32.69 4.67 -9.69
CA ALA A 436 -33.85 4.02 -10.30
C ALA A 436 -35.17 4.54 -9.71
N LEU A 437 -35.23 4.75 -8.39
CA LEU A 437 -36.38 5.35 -7.72
C LEU A 437 -36.62 6.79 -8.21
N VAL A 438 -35.58 7.61 -8.29
CA VAL A 438 -35.70 8.98 -8.82
C VAL A 438 -36.18 8.97 -10.28
N HIS A 439 -35.66 8.07 -11.11
CA HIS A 439 -36.14 7.92 -12.48
C HIS A 439 -37.62 7.56 -12.52
N HIS A 440 -38.03 6.55 -11.73
CA HIS A 440 -39.41 6.09 -11.67
C HIS A 440 -40.41 7.17 -11.23
N PHE A 441 -40.03 8.08 -10.34
CA PHE A 441 -40.92 9.14 -9.87
C PHE A 441 -40.89 10.42 -10.72
N THR A 442 -39.84 10.64 -11.51
CA THR A 442 -39.67 11.87 -12.29
C THR A 442 -39.88 11.68 -13.79
N ASP A 443 -39.80 10.43 -14.28
CA ASP A 443 -39.80 10.04 -15.70
C ASP A 443 -38.86 10.89 -16.58
N SER A 444 -37.81 11.46 -15.98
CA SER A 444 -36.95 12.44 -16.62
C SER A 444 -35.48 12.04 -16.51
N TRP A 445 -34.88 11.73 -17.66
CA TRP A 445 -33.46 11.41 -17.76
C TRP A 445 -32.55 12.53 -17.28
N LEU A 446 -32.94 13.80 -17.46
CA LEU A 446 -32.18 14.94 -16.97
C LEU A 446 -32.03 14.88 -15.44
N TRP A 447 -33.14 14.74 -14.71
CA TRP A 447 -33.13 14.67 -13.26
C TRP A 447 -32.46 13.41 -12.74
N THR A 448 -32.62 12.28 -13.42
CA THR A 448 -31.94 11.02 -13.09
C THR A 448 -30.41 11.17 -13.18
N ILE A 449 -29.89 11.74 -14.27
CA ILE A 449 -28.44 11.91 -14.48
C ILE A 449 -27.88 12.93 -13.48
N LEU A 450 -28.57 14.05 -13.27
CA LEU A 450 -28.16 15.07 -12.28
C LEU A 450 -28.10 14.48 -10.88
N TYR A 451 -29.10 13.69 -10.50
CA TYR A 451 -29.13 13.01 -9.20
C TYR A 451 -27.96 12.03 -9.07
N PHE A 452 -27.76 11.13 -10.05
CA PHE A 452 -26.69 10.14 -10.04
C PHE A 452 -25.30 10.79 -9.89
N ILE A 453 -25.03 11.88 -10.61
CA ILE A 453 -23.75 12.61 -10.52
C ILE A 453 -23.61 13.30 -9.16
N SER A 454 -24.71 13.80 -8.58
CA SER A 454 -24.68 14.50 -7.30
C SER A 454 -24.36 13.57 -6.11
N LEU A 455 -24.71 12.29 -6.17
CA LEU A 455 -24.51 11.33 -5.08
C LEU A 455 -23.05 11.23 -4.62
N PRO A 456 -22.05 10.86 -5.46
CA PRO A 456 -20.66 10.78 -5.02
C PRO A 456 -20.11 12.15 -4.60
N LEU A 457 -20.45 13.23 -5.32
CA LEU A 457 -19.97 14.58 -5.00
C LEU A 457 -20.40 15.03 -3.60
N THR A 458 -21.68 14.82 -3.28
CA THR A 458 -22.26 15.21 -2.00
C THR A 458 -21.87 14.24 -0.88
N GLY A 459 -21.69 12.94 -1.17
CA GLY A 459 -21.13 11.98 -0.23
C GLY A 459 -19.72 12.35 0.23
N PHE A 460 -18.83 12.70 -0.71
CA PHE A 460 -17.48 13.18 -0.37
C PHE A 460 -17.48 14.52 0.35
N TYR A 461 -18.35 15.44 -0.07
CA TYR A 461 -18.55 16.70 0.63
C TYR A 461 -18.98 16.45 2.08
N ALA A 462 -19.93 15.53 2.30
CA ALA A 462 -20.44 15.23 3.64
C ALA A 462 -19.35 14.65 4.54
N LEU A 463 -18.48 13.80 4.01
CA LEU A 463 -17.32 13.27 4.73
C LEU A 463 -16.33 14.36 5.15
N SER A 464 -16.00 15.29 4.23
CA SER A 464 -15.12 16.43 4.50
C SER A 464 -15.74 17.38 5.53
N TYR A 465 -17.02 17.70 5.36
CA TYR A 465 -17.78 18.56 6.27
C TYR A 465 -17.84 17.97 7.68
N ALA A 466 -18.12 16.67 7.82
CA ALA A 466 -18.12 15.98 9.11
C ALA A 466 -16.76 16.06 9.83
N GLY A 467 -15.65 15.94 9.10
CA GLY A 467 -14.30 16.12 9.64
C GLY A 467 -14.07 17.53 10.17
N ASN A 468 -14.42 18.54 9.36
CA ASN A 468 -14.31 19.96 9.75
C ASN A 468 -15.18 20.30 10.96
N LEU A 469 -16.42 19.83 10.99
CA LEU A 469 -17.34 20.04 12.10
C LEU A 469 -16.79 19.43 13.40
N ARG A 470 -16.32 18.17 13.36
CA ARG A 470 -15.69 17.51 14.53
C ARG A 470 -14.48 18.28 15.04
N GLY A 471 -13.60 18.73 14.14
CA GLY A 471 -12.43 19.54 14.50
C GLY A 471 -12.81 20.83 15.24
N ARG A 472 -13.87 21.51 14.79
CA ARG A 472 -14.36 22.72 15.46
C ARG A 472 -15.04 22.44 16.79
N LEU A 473 -15.86 21.40 16.88
CA LEU A 473 -16.48 20.99 18.14
C LEU A 473 -15.41 20.65 19.19
N ARG A 474 -14.28 20.03 18.79
CA ARG A 474 -13.12 19.81 19.67
C ARG A 474 -12.50 21.14 20.13
N ARG A 475 -12.29 22.12 19.23
CA ARG A 475 -11.76 23.45 19.61
C ARG A 475 -12.70 24.22 20.54
N LEU A 476 -14.01 24.15 20.31
CA LEU A 476 -15.01 24.74 21.21
C LEU A 476 -14.97 24.07 22.59
N ARG A 477 -14.77 22.75 22.64
CA ARG A 477 -14.55 22.04 23.90
C ARG A 477 -13.28 22.52 24.61
N VAL A 478 -12.17 22.73 23.90
CA VAL A 478 -10.94 23.32 24.45
C VAL A 478 -11.23 24.69 25.08
N LEU A 479 -11.91 25.59 24.36
CA LEU A 479 -12.27 26.91 24.89
C LEU A 479 -13.17 26.82 26.14
N ARG A 480 -14.14 25.90 26.15
CA ARG A 480 -14.99 25.63 27.31
C ARG A 480 -14.17 25.14 28.51
N LEU A 481 -13.24 24.20 28.28
CA LEU A 481 -12.36 23.67 29.32
C LEU A 481 -11.38 24.73 29.84
N PHE A 482 -10.87 25.64 29.00
CA PHE A 482 -10.08 26.78 29.45
C PHE A 482 -10.85 27.71 30.39
N ARG A 483 -12.16 27.89 30.16
CA ARG A 483 -13.02 28.69 31.05
C ARG A 483 -13.34 27.97 32.36
N GLN A 484 -13.52 26.65 32.33
CA GLN A 484 -13.97 25.86 33.48
C GLN A 484 -12.84 25.29 34.34
N GLN A 485 -11.70 24.96 33.72
CA GLN A 485 -10.59 24.21 34.32
C GLN A 485 -9.24 24.82 33.91
N ARG A 486 -9.12 26.15 34.02
CA ARG A 486 -7.94 26.90 33.57
C ARG A 486 -6.60 26.35 34.09
N PRO A 487 -6.41 26.05 35.40
CA PRO A 487 -5.13 25.55 35.90
C PRO A 487 -4.70 24.23 35.24
N ARG A 488 -5.67 23.34 35.01
CA ARG A 488 -5.45 22.03 34.40
C ARG A 488 -5.07 22.16 32.91
N MET A 489 -5.74 23.04 32.19
CA MET A 489 -5.42 23.32 30.78
C MET A 489 -4.06 24.00 30.61
N GLU A 490 -3.69 24.92 31.52
CA GLU A 490 -2.36 25.53 31.52
C GLU A 490 -1.25 24.51 31.83
N ALA A 491 -1.49 23.60 32.78
CA ALA A 491 -0.56 22.49 33.05
C ALA A 491 -0.39 21.58 31.81
N LEU A 492 -1.48 21.25 31.12
CA LEU A 492 -1.45 20.45 29.89
C LEU A 492 -0.65 21.14 28.76
N LEU A 493 -0.83 22.46 28.58
CA LEU A 493 -0.04 23.22 27.61
C LEU A 493 1.45 23.30 27.98
N ARG A 494 1.78 23.42 29.27
CA ARG A 494 3.17 23.37 29.75
C ARG A 494 3.80 22.01 29.45
N GLN A 495 3.11 20.91 29.77
CA GLN A 495 3.56 19.55 29.43
C GLN A 495 3.79 19.38 27.93
N ARG A 496 2.86 19.84 27.09
CA ARG A 496 3.00 19.80 25.63
C ARG A 496 4.24 20.56 25.15
N THR A 497 4.46 21.77 25.67
CA THR A 497 5.59 22.62 25.27
C THR A 497 6.92 21.98 25.66
N GLU A 498 6.98 21.42 26.86
CA GLU A 498 8.16 20.71 27.37
C GLU A 498 8.47 19.46 26.55
N LEU A 499 7.45 18.64 26.22
CA LEU A 499 7.62 17.47 25.34
C LEU A 499 8.15 17.86 23.97
N ILE A 500 7.59 18.91 23.34
CA ILE A 500 8.07 19.40 22.04
C ILE A 500 9.53 19.86 22.13
N ARG A 501 9.89 20.58 23.21
CA ARG A 501 11.26 21.04 23.46
C ARG A 501 12.21 19.85 23.57
N ARG A 502 11.91 18.87 24.43
CA ARG A 502 12.72 17.66 24.62
C ARG A 502 12.88 16.86 23.33
N LEU A 503 11.79 16.66 22.58
CA LEU A 503 11.84 15.94 21.30
C LEU A 503 12.71 16.68 20.25
N ARG A 504 12.68 18.00 20.22
CA ARG A 504 13.54 18.81 19.33
C ARG A 504 15.01 18.78 19.74
N GLU A 505 15.28 18.87 21.04
CA GLU A 505 16.64 18.74 21.58
C GLU A 505 17.21 17.34 21.31
N ALA A 506 16.43 16.29 21.58
CA ALA A 506 16.79 14.91 21.26
C ALA A 506 17.06 14.72 19.77
N ARG A 507 16.22 15.28 18.89
CA ARG A 507 16.46 15.29 17.44
C ARG A 507 17.76 16.00 17.09
N THR A 508 18.01 17.17 17.66
CA THR A 508 19.20 17.98 17.35
C THR A 508 20.48 17.28 17.82
N ALA A 509 20.48 16.75 19.06
CA ALA A 509 21.58 15.95 19.59
C ALA A 509 21.85 14.70 18.75
N TYR A 510 20.79 14.03 18.28
CA TYR A 510 20.92 12.88 17.39
C TYR A 510 21.45 13.23 15.99
N LEU A 511 21.13 14.41 15.45
CA LEU A 511 21.60 14.86 14.14
C LEU A 511 23.02 15.46 14.17
N ALA A 512 23.50 15.88 15.35
CA ALA A 512 24.83 16.46 15.53
C ALA A 512 25.96 15.42 15.69
N ARG A 513 25.61 14.13 15.72
CA ARG A 513 26.55 13.00 15.73
C ARG A 513 26.94 12.58 14.31
#